data_AF-A0A438GWQ6-F1
#
_entry.id   AF-A0A438GWQ6-F1
#
_cell.length_a   1.000
_cell.length_b   1.000
_cell.length_c   1.000
_cell.angle_alpha   90.00
_cell.angle_beta   90.00
_cell.angle_gamma   90.00
#
_symmetry.space_group_name_H-M   'P 1'
#
loop_
_entity.id
_entity.type
_entity.pdbx_description
1 polymer ?
#
loop_
_entity_poly.entity_id
_entity_poly.type
_entity_poly.pdbx_seq_one_letter_code
_entity_poly.pdbx_strand_id
1 'polypeptide(L)' 'MGKGGSNSEDAVSGKEHGEENVGAWLLGIKTLKIQPYILPSLGPYVVKVRIKAVGICGSDVHHFKVESSLQLSHLPQLHM' A
#
# COMPACT_ATOMS: atom_id res chain seq x y z
N MET A 1 16.28 -52.01 23.24
CA MET A 1 15.68 -51.62 21.94
C MET A 1 14.53 -50.65 22.19
N GLY A 2 14.74 -49.35 21.96
CA GLY A 2 13.67 -48.35 21.91
C GLY A 2 13.59 -47.80 20.49
N LYS A 3 12.47 -47.98 19.81
CA LYS A 3 12.25 -47.53 18.43
C LYS A 3 11.86 -46.05 18.46
N GLY A 4 12.62 -45.21 17.75
CA GLY A 4 12.36 -43.78 17.62
C GLY A 4 11.10 -43.51 16.80
N GLY A 5 10.36 -42.48 17.21
CA GLY A 5 9.19 -41.97 16.49
C GLY A 5 9.61 -41.16 15.26
N SER A 6 8.91 -41.38 14.16
CA SER A 6 9.04 -40.61 12.93
C SER A 6 8.16 -39.37 13.02
N ASN A 7 8.74 -38.18 12.99
CA ASN A 7 7.99 -36.96 12.72
C ASN A 7 7.69 -36.90 11.22
N SER A 8 6.43 -37.11 10.85
CA SER A 8 5.93 -36.73 9.53
C SER A 8 5.48 -35.27 9.62
N GLU A 9 6.39 -34.37 9.27
CA GLU A 9 6.09 -32.96 9.04
C GLU A 9 5.40 -32.81 7.68
N ASP A 10 4.14 -33.25 7.59
CA ASP A 10 3.26 -32.82 6.51
C ASP A 10 2.77 -31.41 6.85
N ALA A 11 3.68 -30.45 6.69
CA ALA A 11 3.41 -29.03 6.83
C ALA A 11 2.44 -28.62 5.72
N VAL A 12 1.17 -28.55 6.11
CA VAL A 12 0.12 -27.66 5.60
C VAL A 12 0.58 -26.80 4.41
N SER A 13 0.04 -27.13 3.23
CA SER A 13 -0.09 -26.21 2.10
C SER A 13 -0.97 -25.03 2.55
N GLY A 14 -0.32 -24.09 3.23
CA GLY A 14 -0.91 -22.88 3.76
C GLY A 14 -1.17 -21.95 2.58
N LYS A 15 -2.44 -21.68 2.33
CA LYS A 15 -2.92 -20.61 1.46
C LYS A 15 -2.05 -19.37 1.69
N GLU A 16 -1.45 -18.84 0.63
CA GLU A 16 -0.78 -17.54 0.64
C GLU A 16 -1.81 -16.42 0.84
N HIS A 17 -2.40 -16.36 2.02
CA HIS A 17 -3.08 -15.16 2.48
C HIS A 17 -1.96 -14.19 2.82
N GLY A 18 -1.65 -13.31 1.86
CA GLY A 18 -0.73 -12.20 2.09
C GLY A 18 -1.05 -11.51 3.40
N GLU A 19 -0.02 -11.10 4.12
CA GLU A 19 -0.19 -10.49 5.44
C GLU A 19 -1.07 -9.24 5.35
N GLU A 20 -2.12 -9.18 6.17
CA GLU A 20 -3.04 -8.05 6.21
C GLU A 20 -2.43 -6.86 6.96
N ASN A 21 -2.57 -5.67 6.39
CA ASN A 21 -2.17 -4.40 6.98
C ASN A 21 -3.24 -3.34 6.65
N VAL A 22 -3.01 -2.08 7.00
CA VAL A 22 -3.87 -0.95 6.63
C VAL A 22 -3.07 0.14 5.93
N GLY A 23 -3.74 0.88 5.06
CA GLY A 23 -3.21 2.08 4.41
C GLY A 23 -4.21 3.23 4.51
N ALA A 24 -3.73 4.47 4.37
CA ALA A 24 -4.58 5.64 4.21
C ALA A 24 -4.76 5.94 2.71
N TRP A 25 -6.00 5.93 2.24
CA TRP A 25 -6.38 6.07 0.85
C TRP A 25 -7.10 7.39 0.63
N LEU A 26 -6.63 8.17 -0.34
CA LEU A 26 -7.35 9.34 -0.82
C LEU A 26 -8.32 8.91 -1.92
N LEU A 27 -9.60 8.77 -1.58
CA LEU A 27 -10.65 8.27 -2.50
C LEU A 27 -11.35 9.41 -3.26
N GLY A 28 -10.99 10.65 -2.98
CA GLY A 28 -11.52 11.86 -3.59
C GLY A 28 -11.04 13.09 -2.82
N ILE A 29 -11.39 14.29 -3.31
CA ILE A 29 -11.05 15.54 -2.60
C ILE A 29 -11.59 15.46 -1.16
N LYS A 30 -10.72 15.77 -0.20
CA LYS A 30 -10.99 15.80 1.24
C LYS A 30 -11.51 14.47 1.81
N THR A 31 -11.35 13.37 1.09
CA THR A 31 -11.90 12.06 1.45
C THR A 31 -10.76 11.07 1.63
N LEU A 32 -10.14 11.10 2.82
CA LEU A 32 -9.13 10.14 3.24
C LEU A 32 -9.79 9.04 4.08
N LYS A 33 -9.58 7.77 3.73
CA LYS A 33 -10.07 6.62 4.49
C LYS A 33 -8.95 5.65 4.80
N ILE A 34 -8.97 5.08 5.99
CA ILE A 34 -8.11 3.94 6.32
C ILE A 34 -8.80 2.69 5.79
N GLN A 35 -8.11 1.90 4.97
CA GLN A 35 -8.64 0.66 4.41
C GLN A 35 -7.64 -0.48 4.54
N PRO A 36 -8.12 -1.74 4.63
CA PRO A 36 -7.25 -2.91 4.58
C PRO A 36 -6.38 -2.92 3.32
N TYR A 37 -5.18 -3.43 3.48
CA TYR A 37 -4.21 -3.60 2.41
C TYR A 37 -3.49 -4.93 2.63
N ILE A 38 -3.67 -5.85 1.69
CA ILE A 38 -2.96 -7.13 1.69
C ILE A 38 -1.56 -6.88 1.13
N LEU A 39 -0.55 -7.16 1.95
CA LEU A 39 0.85 -6.97 1.55
C LEU A 39 1.20 -7.90 0.38
N PRO A 40 1.75 -7.36 -0.72
CA PRO A 40 2.22 -8.18 -1.82
C PRO A 40 3.50 -8.94 -1.42
N SER A 41 3.81 -10.02 -2.13
CA SER A 41 5.10 -10.70 -2.01
C SER A 41 6.24 -9.76 -2.43
N LEU A 42 7.38 -9.84 -1.74
CA LEU A 42 8.52 -8.97 -2.00
C LEU A 42 9.41 -9.55 -3.10
N GLY A 43 9.80 -8.72 -4.05
CA GLY A 43 10.86 -9.02 -5.01
C GLY A 43 12.26 -8.83 -4.40
N PRO A 44 13.32 -9.28 -5.09
CA PRO A 44 14.69 -9.32 -4.55
C PRO A 44 15.30 -7.95 -4.23
N TYR A 45 14.74 -6.85 -4.76
CA TYR A 45 15.26 -5.50 -4.60
C TYR A 45 14.35 -4.56 -3.79
N VAL A 46 13.36 -5.12 -3.10
CA VAL A 46 12.39 -4.36 -2.29
C VAL A 46 12.49 -4.79 -0.83
N VAL A 47 12.38 -3.83 0.08
CA VAL A 47 12.35 -4.08 1.53
C VAL A 47 10.97 -3.78 2.10
N LYS A 48 10.57 -4.55 3.12
CA LYS A 48 9.38 -4.25 3.91
C LYS A 48 9.78 -3.38 5.10
N VAL A 49 9.16 -2.21 5.19
CA VAL A 49 9.40 -1.24 6.26
C VAL A 49 8.17 -1.15 7.15
N ARG A 50 8.35 -1.30 8.47
CA ARG A 50 7.30 -1.01 9.44
C ARG A 50 7.34 0.47 9.79
N ILE A 51 6.36 1.22 9.31
CA ILE A 51 6.26 2.67 9.51
C ILE A 51 5.94 2.97 10.99
N LYS A 52 6.80 3.75 11.65
CA LYS A 52 6.57 4.27 13.01
C LYS A 52 5.95 5.66 13.01
N ALA A 53 6.35 6.50 12.04
CA ALA A 53 5.88 7.87 11.87
C ALA A 53 6.01 8.29 10.40
N VAL A 54 5.14 9.20 9.96
CA VAL A 54 5.17 9.83 8.63
C VAL A 54 4.95 11.33 8.84
N GLY A 55 5.81 12.16 8.25
CA GLY A 55 5.60 13.60 8.20
C GLY A 55 4.66 13.96 7.05
N ILE A 56 3.76 14.91 7.27
CA ILE A 56 2.86 15.43 6.24
C ILE A 56 3.44 16.75 5.71
N CYS A 57 3.59 16.85 4.39
CA CYS A 57 4.11 18.02 3.70
C CYS A 57 2.99 18.80 2.98
N GLY A 58 3.29 20.02 2.53
CA GLY A 58 2.36 20.85 1.76
C GLY A 58 1.85 20.16 0.48
N SER A 59 2.65 19.29 -0.15
CA SER A 59 2.24 18.48 -1.30
C SER A 59 1.10 17.53 -0.96
N ASP A 60 1.14 16.89 0.20
CA ASP A 60 0.09 15.95 0.63
C ASP A 60 -1.21 16.70 0.89
N VAL A 61 -1.10 17.88 1.51
CA VAL A 61 -2.24 18.77 1.77
C VAL A 61 -2.84 19.30 0.47
N HIS A 62 -2.00 19.58 -0.53
CA HIS A 62 -2.46 20.02 -1.85
C HIS A 62 -3.30 18.92 -2.52
N HIS A 63 -2.80 17.68 -2.56
CA HIS A 63 -3.54 16.53 -3.07
C HIS A 63 -4.83 16.27 -2.29
N PHE A 64 -4.81 16.44 -0.97
CA PHE A 64 -6.01 16.27 -0.14
C PHE A 64 -7.07 17.33 -0.43
N LYS A 65 -6.68 18.58 -0.72
CA LYS A 65 -7.60 19.72 -0.84
C LYS A 65 -8.12 20.01 -2.24
N VAL A 66 -7.35 19.68 -3.28
CA VAL A 66 -7.61 20.10 -4.66
C VAL A 66 -7.54 18.90 -5.58
N GLU A 67 -8.43 18.82 -6.58
CA GLU A 67 -8.18 17.91 -7.70
C GLU A 67 -6.88 18.33 -8.38
N SER A 68 -6.01 17.36 -8.68
CA SER A 68 -4.83 17.56 -9.53
C SER A 68 -5.18 18.05 -10.95
N SER A 69 -6.44 18.35 -11.27
CA SER A 69 -6.92 18.85 -12.56
C SER A 69 -6.70 20.35 -12.79
N LEU A 70 -6.17 21.12 -11.82
CA LEU A 70 -5.72 22.51 -12.04
C LEU A 70 -4.23 22.62 -12.43
N GLN A 71 -3.77 21.74 -13.32
CA GLN A 71 -2.70 22.06 -14.28
C GLN A 71 -3.24 22.13 -15.72
N LEU A 72 -4.54 22.39 -15.91
CA LEU A 72 -5.12 22.68 -17.22
C LEU A 72 -5.34 24.19 -17.46
N SER A 73 -4.49 25.06 -16.91
CA SER A 73 -4.44 26.49 -17.28
C SER A 73 -3.31 26.82 -18.27
N HIS A 74 -2.64 25.80 -18.83
CA HIS A 74 -1.65 25.93 -19.92
C HIS A 74 -2.14 25.33 -21.24
N LEU A 75 -3.47 25.32 -21.49
CA LEU A 75 -3.93 25.27 -22.87
C LEU A 75 -3.54 26.60 -23.52
N PRO A 76 -2.64 26.62 -24.53
CA PRO A 76 -2.52 27.81 -25.35
C PRO A 76 -3.90 28.02 -25.96
N GLN A 77 -4.50 29.16 -25.65
CA GLN A 77 -5.72 29.64 -26.29
C GLN A 77 -5.50 29.52 -27.80
N LEU A 78 -6.28 28.66 -28.46
CA LEU A 78 -6.51 28.73 -29.89
C LEU A 78 -7.11 30.12 -30.16
N HIS A 79 -6.25 31.06 -30.52
CA HIS A 79 -6.66 32.21 -31.33
C HIS A 79 -6.68 31.73 -32.77
N MET A 80 -7.88 31.82 -33.36
CA MET A 80 -8.28 31.67 -34.77
C MET A 80 -7.26 31.13 -35.77
#